data_AF-A0A0F3GQK5-F1
#
_entry.id   AF-A0A0F3GQK5-F1
#
_cell.length_a   1.000
_cell.length_b   1.000
_cell.length_c   1.000
_cell.angle_alpha   90.00
_cell.angle_beta   90.00
_cell.angle_gamma   90.00
#
_symmetry.space_group_name_H-M   'P 1'
#
loop_
_entity.id
_entity.type
_entity.pdbx_description
1 polymer ?
#
loop_
_entity_poly.entity_id
_entity_poly.type
_entity_poly.pdbx_seq_one_letter_code
_entity_poly.pdbx_strand_id
1 'polypeptide(L)'
;MVLELIMRMEPHRTNIYNIQGIVLIDEIETHLHVSLQKEILPLLTSFFPKIQFIVTTHSPFVLSSIDNAVICDLENRIIASDFSGYSYDGIVEVYFDNDTYAQDVKDKIREYELLVKKYTTLTKEEKSRIIRLRMYLQDIPAPLSRGLKLKFMQIESKRKENESRNFTG
;
A
#
# COMPACT_ATOMS: atom_id res chain seq x y z
N MET A 1 2.75 -22.04 10.90
CA MET A 1 2.11 -21.36 12.03
C MET A 1 0.61 -21.16 11.82
N VAL A 2 0.15 -20.51 10.73
CA VAL A 2 -1.30 -20.38 10.43
C VAL A 2 -1.99 -21.73 10.15
N LEU A 3 -1.31 -22.64 9.46
CA LEU A 3 -1.82 -23.99 9.17
C LEU A 3 -2.03 -24.84 10.45
N GLU A 4 -1.17 -24.66 11.46
CA GLU A 4 -1.30 -25.33 12.77
C GLU A 4 -2.53 -24.83 13.54
N LEU A 5 -2.88 -23.55 13.41
CA LEU A 5 -4.10 -22.98 14.00
C LEU A 5 -5.36 -23.56 13.35
N ILE A 6 -5.35 -23.69 12.01
CA ILE A 6 -6.43 -24.30 11.23
C ILE A 6 -6.56 -25.80 11.55
N MET A 7 -5.43 -26.51 11.72
CA MET A 7 -5.42 -27.94 12.03
C MET A 7 -5.85 -28.26 13.46
N ARG A 8 -5.55 -27.40 14.45
CA ARG A 8 -6.07 -27.55 15.82
C ARG A 8 -7.58 -27.25 15.94
N MET A 9 -8.20 -26.72 14.89
CA MET A 9 -9.59 -26.25 14.93
C MET A 9 -10.64 -27.27 14.42
N GLU A 10 -10.34 -28.51 14.01
CA GLU A 10 -11.42 -29.46 13.59
C GLU A 10 -11.18 -30.95 13.96
N PRO A 11 -12.23 -31.80 14.18
CA PRO A 11 -13.65 -31.59 13.87
C PRO A 11 -14.61 -32.02 14.99
N HIS A 12 -15.06 -31.10 15.84
CA HIS A 12 -16.27 -31.29 16.65
C HIS A 12 -17.10 -30.01 16.62
N ARG A 13 -17.78 -29.77 15.48
CA ARG A 13 -19.12 -29.20 15.33
C ARG A 13 -19.20 -28.43 14.02
N THR A 14 -20.29 -28.66 13.32
CA THR A 14 -20.70 -28.14 12.01
C THR A 14 -20.87 -26.60 11.91
N ASN A 15 -20.17 -25.81 12.73
CA ASN A 15 -20.31 -24.35 12.74
C ASN A 15 -19.05 -23.59 13.23
N ILE A 16 -17.86 -24.06 12.84
CA ILE A 16 -16.54 -23.46 13.12
C ILE A 16 -16.44 -21.98 12.70
N TYR A 17 -17.11 -21.61 11.61
CA TYR A 17 -17.13 -20.25 11.07
C TYR A 17 -17.94 -19.26 11.93
N ASN A 18 -18.66 -19.77 12.94
CA ASN A 18 -19.52 -18.98 13.82
C ASN A 18 -18.96 -18.85 15.25
N ILE A 19 -17.69 -19.23 15.45
CA ILE A 19 -17.00 -19.12 16.73
C ILE A 19 -16.61 -17.66 16.99
N GLN A 20 -16.92 -17.17 18.19
CA GLN A 20 -16.43 -15.89 18.70
C GLN A 20 -15.09 -16.10 19.41
N GLY A 21 -14.11 -15.25 19.14
CA GLY A 21 -12.79 -15.35 19.76
C GLY A 21 -11.86 -14.22 19.36
N ILE A 22 -10.71 -14.18 20.04
CA ILE A 22 -9.60 -13.28 19.71
C ILE A 22 -8.42 -14.15 19.27
N VAL A 23 -7.82 -13.81 18.15
CA VAL A 23 -6.63 -14.49 17.62
C VAL A 23 -5.50 -13.47 17.53
N LEU A 24 -4.36 -13.83 18.15
CA LEU A 24 -3.12 -13.07 18.08
C LEU A 24 -2.18 -13.76 17.09
N ILE A 25 -1.73 -13.04 16.07
CA ILE A 25 -0.79 -13.55 15.06
C ILE A 25 0.43 -12.64 15.04
N ASP A 26 1.56 -13.20 15.42
CA ASP A 26 2.84 -12.51 15.27
C ASP A 26 3.36 -12.71 13.84
N GLU A 27 3.89 -11.64 13.24
CA GLU A 27 4.47 -11.60 11.89
C GLU A 27 3.69 -12.41 10.84
N ILE A 28 2.45 -11.99 10.59
CA ILE A 28 1.50 -12.74 9.73
C ILE A 28 2.03 -13.00 8.30
N GLU A 29 2.96 -12.18 7.82
CA GLU A 29 3.60 -12.27 6.51
C GLU A 29 4.81 -13.21 6.44
N THR A 30 5.30 -13.75 7.57
CA THR A 30 6.61 -14.43 7.60
C THR A 30 6.66 -15.57 6.59
N HIS A 31 7.64 -15.50 5.68
CA HIS A 31 7.84 -16.39 4.52
C HIS A 31 6.72 -16.40 3.45
N LEU A 32 5.76 -15.46 3.47
CA LEU A 32 4.74 -15.33 2.43
C LEU A 32 5.22 -14.48 1.25
N HIS A 33 4.87 -14.90 0.02
CA HIS A 33 5.05 -14.09 -1.18
C HIS A 33 4.14 -12.85 -1.14
N VAL A 34 4.58 -11.73 -1.72
CA VAL A 34 3.87 -10.43 -1.69
C VAL A 34 2.40 -10.51 -2.10
N SER A 35 2.06 -11.36 -3.08
CA SER A 35 0.66 -11.54 -3.48
C SER A 35 -0.20 -12.09 -2.34
N LEU A 36 0.31 -13.09 -1.60
CA LEU A 36 -0.39 -13.68 -0.46
C LEU A 36 -0.47 -12.72 0.73
N GLN A 37 0.55 -11.88 0.95
CA GLN A 37 0.52 -10.85 2.00
C GLN A 37 -0.66 -9.88 1.83
N LYS A 38 -1.11 -9.64 0.60
CA LYS A 38 -2.27 -8.79 0.30
C LYS A 38 -3.61 -9.48 0.46
N GLU A 39 -3.63 -10.80 0.44
CA GLU A 39 -4.87 -11.58 0.46
C GLU A 39 -5.11 -12.23 1.82
N ILE A 40 -4.08 -12.44 2.64
CA ILE A 40 -4.17 -13.23 3.86
C ILE A 40 -5.16 -12.66 4.89
N LEU A 41 -5.14 -11.36 5.17
CA LEU A 41 -6.05 -10.73 6.13
C LEU A 41 -7.50 -10.67 5.62
N PRO A 42 -7.77 -10.26 4.35
CA PRO A 42 -9.11 -10.38 3.77
C PRO A 42 -9.67 -11.80 3.79
N LEU A 43 -8.83 -12.80 3.50
CA LEU A 43 -9.25 -14.20 3.56
C LEU A 43 -9.61 -14.60 4.99
N LEU A 44 -8.75 -14.33 5.98
CA LEU A 44 -9.00 -14.69 7.37
C LEU A 44 -10.25 -14.03 7.95
N THR A 45 -10.43 -12.73 7.70
CA THR A 45 -11.60 -11.97 8.18
C THR A 45 -12.90 -12.38 7.47
N SER A 46 -12.82 -12.77 6.20
CA SER A 46 -13.95 -13.32 5.44
C SER A 46 -14.37 -14.71 5.94
N PHE A 47 -13.40 -15.60 6.20
CA PHE A 47 -13.68 -16.94 6.71
C PHE A 47 -14.16 -16.92 8.17
N PHE A 48 -13.67 -16.00 9.00
CA PHE A 48 -13.99 -15.93 10.42
C PHE A 48 -14.56 -14.56 10.82
N PRO A 49 -15.80 -14.23 10.41
CA PRO A 49 -16.39 -12.91 10.62
C PRO A 49 -16.65 -12.56 12.09
N LYS A 50 -16.60 -13.55 12.99
CA LYS A 50 -16.81 -13.39 14.44
C LYS A 50 -15.52 -13.42 15.27
N ILE A 51 -14.37 -13.52 14.61
CA ILE A 51 -13.06 -13.53 15.26
C ILE A 51 -12.42 -12.15 15.12
N GLN A 52 -11.95 -11.60 16.23
CA GLN A 52 -11.09 -10.42 16.22
C GLN A 52 -9.64 -10.86 16.03
N PHE A 53 -9.01 -10.39 14.95
CA PHE A 53 -7.60 -10.62 14.69
C PHE A 53 -6.77 -9.44 15.19
N ILE A 54 -5.77 -9.72 16.02
CA ILE A 54 -4.72 -8.79 16.42
C ILE A 54 -3.43 -9.32 15.81
N VAL A 55 -2.89 -8.58 14.84
CA VAL A 55 -1.73 -9.04 14.07
C VAL A 55 -0.58 -8.05 14.19
N THR A 56 0.64 -8.56 14.22
CA THR A 56 1.85 -7.76 14.00
C THR A 56 2.35 -8.01 12.59
N THR A 57 2.91 -6.97 11.98
CA THR A 57 3.46 -7.04 10.63
C THR A 57 4.51 -5.95 10.46
N HIS A 58 5.61 -6.31 9.81
CA HIS A 58 6.58 -5.41 9.20
C HIS A 58 6.28 -5.18 7.71
N SER A 59 5.34 -5.93 7.13
CA SER A 59 4.95 -5.80 5.73
C SER A 59 3.87 -4.73 5.54
N PRO A 60 4.19 -3.63 4.86
CA PRO A 60 3.18 -2.63 4.53
C PRO A 60 2.13 -3.16 3.51
N PHE A 61 2.36 -4.29 2.83
CA PHE A 61 1.33 -4.89 1.98
C PHE A 61 0.17 -5.50 2.78
N VAL A 62 0.47 -6.06 3.95
CA VAL A 62 -0.54 -6.53 4.90
C VAL A 62 -1.33 -5.33 5.42
N LEU A 63 -0.67 -4.20 5.69
CA LEU A 63 -1.33 -2.96 6.12
C LEU A 63 -2.31 -2.42 5.05
N SER A 64 -1.98 -2.47 3.75
CA SER A 64 -2.93 -2.09 2.67
C SER A 64 -4.07 -3.07 2.42
N SER A 65 -4.04 -4.26 3.03
CA SER A 65 -4.90 -5.34 2.55
C SER A 65 -6.36 -5.20 2.96
N ILE A 66 -6.67 -4.38 3.97
CA ILE A 66 -8.01 -4.27 4.54
C ILE A 66 -8.36 -2.81 4.88
N ASP A 67 -9.55 -2.39 4.47
CA ASP A 67 -10.01 -1.00 4.65
C ASP A 67 -10.58 -0.72 6.05
N ASN A 68 -10.95 -1.78 6.79
CA ASN A 68 -11.64 -1.69 8.08
C ASN A 68 -10.80 -2.33 9.20
N ALA A 69 -9.63 -1.76 9.48
CA ALA A 69 -8.75 -2.19 10.57
C ALA A 69 -8.16 -1.00 11.33
N VAL A 70 -7.85 -1.23 12.60
CA VAL A 70 -7.07 -0.30 13.42
C VAL A 70 -5.63 -0.73 13.36
N ILE A 71 -4.72 0.15 12.95
CA ILE A 71 -3.28 -0.12 12.93
C ILE A 71 -2.63 0.76 13.99
N CYS A 72 -1.72 0.14 14.72
CA CYS A 72 -0.92 0.78 15.75
C CYS A 72 0.54 0.76 15.29
N ASP A 73 1.09 1.94 15.04
CA ASP A 73 2.54 2.12 14.91
C ASP A 73 3.11 2.32 16.31
N LEU A 74 3.85 1.31 16.79
CA LEU A 74 4.44 1.31 18.12
C LEU A 74 5.68 2.21 18.22
N GLU A 75 6.39 2.44 17.12
CA GLU A 75 7.60 3.27 17.07
C GLU A 75 7.22 4.75 17.20
N ASN A 76 6.27 5.18 16.37
CA ASN A 76 5.79 6.57 16.37
C ASN A 76 4.63 6.82 17.36
N ARG A 77 4.15 5.77 18.03
CA ARG A 77 2.99 5.80 18.97
C ARG A 77 1.73 6.36 18.33
N ILE A 78 1.48 5.99 17.09
CA ILE A 78 0.34 6.44 16.30
C ILE A 78 -0.70 5.32 16.30
N ILE A 79 -1.96 5.68 16.59
CA ILE A 79 -3.12 4.81 16.40
C ILE A 79 -3.99 5.43 15.33
N ALA A 80 -4.17 4.72 14.23
CA ALA A 80 -5.04 5.13 13.14
C ALA A 80 -6.28 4.22 13.10
N SER A 81 -7.45 4.82 13.30
CA SER A 81 -8.75 4.13 13.30
C SER A 81 -9.50 4.29 11.97
N ASP A 82 -9.06 5.20 11.11
CA ASP A 82 -9.58 5.40 9.76
C ASP A 82 -8.38 5.48 8.80
N PHE A 83 -8.20 4.40 8.04
CA PHE A 83 -7.09 4.23 7.09
C PHE A 83 -7.32 4.92 5.75
N SER A 84 -8.47 5.57 5.55
CA SER A 84 -8.66 6.43 4.37
C SER A 84 -7.56 7.52 4.28
N GLY A 85 -7.00 7.94 5.42
CA GLY A 85 -5.93 8.94 5.53
C GLY A 85 -4.50 8.40 5.56
N TYR A 86 -4.26 7.22 6.15
CA TYR A 86 -3.00 6.46 5.98
C TYR A 86 -3.10 5.69 4.66
N SER A 87 -3.31 6.46 3.59
CA SER A 87 -3.60 5.98 2.26
C SER A 87 -2.41 5.17 1.74
N TYR A 88 -2.62 4.48 0.63
CA TYR A 88 -1.58 3.96 -0.25
C TYR A 88 -0.30 4.83 -0.31
N ASP A 89 -0.40 6.16 -0.16
CA ASP A 89 0.71 7.10 0.01
C ASP A 89 1.73 6.67 1.10
N GLY A 90 1.30 6.24 2.29
CA GLY A 90 2.20 5.83 3.38
C GLY A 90 2.96 4.54 3.08
N ILE A 91 2.31 3.60 2.39
CA ILE A 91 2.93 2.34 1.95
C ILE A 91 3.94 2.61 0.84
N VAL A 92 3.60 3.53 -0.05
CA VAL A 92 4.50 4.00 -1.10
C VAL A 92 5.72 4.69 -0.50
N GLU A 93 5.56 5.52 0.52
CA GLU A 93 6.69 6.17 1.22
C GLU A 93 7.61 5.14 1.87
N VAL A 94 7.07 4.19 2.64
CA VAL A 94 7.85 3.12 3.26
C VAL A 94 8.63 2.31 2.22
N TYR A 95 8.01 1.92 1.10
CA TYR A 95 8.74 1.20 0.04
C TYR A 95 9.80 2.06 -0.64
N PHE A 96 9.49 3.32 -0.91
CA PHE A 96 10.37 4.21 -1.63
C PHE A 96 11.63 4.56 -0.84
N ASP A 97 11.51 4.69 0.48
CA ASP A 97 12.65 4.97 1.36
C ASP A 97 13.50 3.72 1.60
N ASN A 98 12.88 2.54 1.74
CA ASN A 98 13.59 1.29 2.04
C ASN A 98 14.24 0.62 0.81
N ASP A 99 13.86 1.01 -0.41
CA ASP A 99 14.47 0.46 -1.62
C ASP A 99 15.86 1.06 -1.92
N THR A 100 16.77 0.19 -2.37
CA THR A 100 18.14 0.44 -2.86
C THR A 100 18.16 1.21 -4.19
N TYR A 101 17.19 2.10 -4.46
CA TYR A 101 17.22 2.93 -5.65
C TYR A 101 18.39 3.89 -5.59
N ALA A 102 19.01 4.11 -6.75
CA ALA A 102 19.91 5.23 -6.93
C ALA A 102 19.16 6.53 -6.61
N GLN A 103 19.84 7.42 -5.91
CA GLN A 103 19.25 8.68 -5.46
C GLN A 103 18.71 9.52 -6.63
N ASP A 104 19.29 9.34 -7.82
CA ASP A 104 18.84 10.02 -9.03
C ASP A 104 17.38 9.68 -9.43
N VAL A 105 16.96 8.41 -9.27
CA VAL A 105 15.59 7.99 -9.56
C VAL A 105 14.64 8.57 -8.52
N LYS A 106 15.07 8.58 -7.24
CA LYS A 106 14.28 9.15 -6.15
C LYS A 106 14.04 10.65 -6.37
N ASP A 107 15.09 11.37 -6.77
CA ASP A 107 15.06 12.79 -7.06
C ASP A 107 14.18 13.12 -8.27
N LYS A 108 14.28 12.34 -9.36
CA LYS A 108 13.42 12.51 -10.55
C LYS A 108 11.94 12.33 -10.24
N ILE A 109 11.60 11.42 -9.33
CA ILE A 109 10.20 11.21 -8.90
C ILE A 109 9.72 12.37 -8.04
N ARG A 110 10.53 12.86 -7.10
CA ARG A 110 10.20 14.08 -6.35
C ARG A 110 10.02 15.28 -7.28
N GLU A 111 10.91 15.46 -8.24
CA GLU A 111 10.80 16.52 -9.26
C GLU A 111 9.48 16.39 -10.01
N TYR A 112 9.13 15.18 -10.46
CA TYR A 112 7.88 14.90 -11.16
C TYR A 112 6.64 15.24 -10.31
N GLU A 113 6.64 14.84 -9.04
CA GLU A 113 5.56 15.08 -8.10
C GLU A 113 5.34 16.58 -7.86
N LEU A 114 6.40 17.35 -7.64
CA LEU A 114 6.32 18.79 -7.43
C LEU A 114 5.75 19.51 -8.66
N LEU A 115 6.17 19.12 -9.86
CA LEU A 115 5.68 19.69 -11.11
C LEU A 115 4.19 19.37 -11.33
N VAL A 116 3.75 18.16 -11.00
CA VAL A 116 2.32 17.79 -11.07
C VAL A 116 1.48 18.50 -10.00
N LYS A 117 2.01 18.75 -8.81
CA LYS A 117 1.34 19.58 -7.78
C LYS A 117 1.19 21.04 -8.23
N LYS A 118 2.17 21.57 -8.95
CA LYS A 118 2.19 22.95 -9.50
C LYS A 118 1.38 23.10 -10.81
N TYR A 119 0.56 22.12 -11.20
CA TYR A 119 -0.03 22.03 -12.55
C TYR A 119 -0.67 23.33 -13.08
N THR A 120 -1.27 24.13 -12.20
CA THR A 120 -1.95 25.40 -12.52
C THR A 120 -1.03 26.55 -12.94
N THR A 121 0.26 26.51 -12.62
CA THR A 121 1.21 27.62 -12.85
C THR A 121 2.44 27.21 -13.68
N LEU A 122 2.32 26.11 -14.45
CA LEU A 122 3.44 25.53 -15.19
C LEU A 122 3.90 26.40 -16.38
N THR A 123 5.20 26.67 -16.46
CA THR A 123 5.83 27.28 -17.65
C THR A 123 5.93 26.30 -18.81
N LYS A 124 6.24 26.83 -20.00
CA LYS A 124 6.44 26.02 -21.20
C LYS A 124 7.63 25.05 -21.04
N GLU A 125 8.71 25.47 -20.37
CA GLU A 125 9.84 24.57 -20.08
C GLU A 125 9.47 23.47 -19.06
N GLU A 126 8.71 23.82 -18.02
CA GLU A 126 8.25 22.86 -17.00
C GLU A 126 7.35 21.79 -17.62
N LYS A 127 6.46 22.14 -18.54
CA LYS A 127 5.65 21.18 -19.31
C LYS A 127 6.52 20.22 -20.13
N SER A 128 7.54 20.74 -20.81
CA SER A 128 8.51 19.88 -21.53
C SER A 128 9.30 18.98 -20.58
N ARG A 129 9.59 19.44 -19.37
CA ARG A 129 10.29 18.66 -18.34
C ARG A 129 9.44 17.50 -17.83
N ILE A 130 8.14 17.74 -17.57
CA ILE A 130 7.17 16.70 -17.20
C ILE A 130 7.15 15.57 -18.25
N ILE A 131 7.13 15.91 -19.54
CA ILE A 131 7.11 14.90 -20.62
C ILE A 131 8.37 14.02 -20.58
N ARG A 132 9.56 14.63 -20.41
CA ARG A 132 10.82 13.89 -20.31
C ARG A 132 10.88 12.98 -19.09
N LEU A 133 10.48 13.49 -17.93
CA LEU A 133 10.44 12.71 -16.68
C LEU A 133 9.47 11.53 -16.82
N ARG A 134 8.31 11.75 -17.43
CA ARG A 134 7.33 10.69 -17.68
C ARG A 134 7.89 9.58 -18.57
N MET A 135 8.53 9.94 -19.68
CA MET A 135 9.14 8.96 -20.58
C MET A 135 10.21 8.14 -19.86
N TYR A 136 11.06 8.79 -19.07
CA TYR A 136 12.09 8.12 -18.28
C TYR A 136 11.46 7.15 -17.26
N LEU A 137 10.47 7.60 -16.49
CA LEU A 137 9.83 6.79 -15.44
C LEU A 137 9.01 5.62 -16.00
N GLN A 138 8.48 5.73 -17.22
CA GLN A 138 7.80 4.62 -17.92
C GLN A 138 8.76 3.56 -18.46
N ASP A 139 9.99 3.94 -18.78
CA ASP A 139 11.00 3.05 -19.37
C ASP A 139 11.78 2.25 -18.30
N ILE A 140 11.62 2.60 -17.02
CA ILE A 140 12.22 1.83 -15.91
C ILE A 140 11.66 0.39 -15.94
N PRO A 141 12.53 -0.63 -16.03
CA PRO A 141 12.09 -2.02 -16.21
C PRO A 141 11.19 -2.48 -15.06
N ALA A 142 10.05 -3.08 -15.44
CA ALA A 142 8.97 -3.51 -14.55
C ALA A 142 9.35 -4.42 -13.35
N PRO A 143 10.43 -5.23 -13.37
CA PRO A 143 10.81 -6.05 -12.22
C PRO A 143 11.37 -5.24 -11.04
N LEU A 144 11.82 -4.00 -11.25
CA LEU A 144 12.67 -3.34 -10.26
C LEU A 144 11.96 -2.59 -9.13
N SER A 145 10.62 -2.44 -9.16
CA SER A 145 9.95 -1.72 -8.08
C SER A 145 8.45 -1.91 -8.06
N ARG A 146 7.91 -2.57 -7.05
CA ARG A 146 6.47 -2.42 -6.78
C ARG A 146 6.22 -0.98 -6.28
N GLY A 147 7.00 -0.48 -5.32
CA GLY A 147 6.84 0.87 -4.74
C GLY A 147 6.94 2.02 -5.74
N LEU A 148 7.97 2.04 -6.58
CA LEU A 148 8.21 3.11 -7.56
C LEU A 148 7.10 3.21 -8.62
N LYS A 149 6.62 2.06 -9.12
CA LYS A 149 5.52 1.99 -10.08
C LYS A 149 4.21 2.47 -9.45
N LEU A 150 3.96 2.08 -8.20
CA LEU A 150 2.80 2.54 -7.42
C LEU A 150 2.84 4.08 -7.25
N LYS A 151 3.99 4.64 -6.84
CA LYS A 151 4.20 6.10 -6.70
C LYS A 151 3.97 6.84 -8.03
N PHE A 152 4.54 6.34 -9.12
CA PHE A 152 4.36 6.93 -10.44
C PHE A 152 2.89 6.94 -10.88
N MET A 153 2.16 5.83 -10.68
CA MET A 153 0.74 5.73 -11.02
C MET A 153 -0.14 6.71 -10.23
N GLN A 154 0.17 6.94 -8.95
CA GLN A 154 -0.56 7.94 -8.15
C GLN A 154 -0.36 9.36 -8.67
N ILE A 155 0.88 9.74 -8.97
CA ILE A 155 1.19 11.06 -9.50
C ILE A 155 0.51 11.24 -10.87
N GLU A 156 0.48 10.20 -11.71
CA GLU A 156 -0.25 10.22 -12.99
C GLU A 156 -1.76 10.39 -12.81
N SER A 157 -2.39 9.78 -11.80
CA SER A 157 -3.82 9.98 -11.51
C SER A 157 -4.11 11.43 -11.16
N LYS A 158 -3.35 12.00 -10.21
CA LYS A 158 -3.45 13.40 -9.78
C LYS A 158 -3.26 14.36 -10.96
N ARG A 159 -2.34 14.04 -11.87
CA ARG A 159 -2.13 14.82 -13.11
C ARG A 159 -3.36 14.80 -14.02
N LYS A 160 -3.95 13.62 -14.28
CA LYS A 160 -5.14 13.49 -15.15
C LYS A 160 -6.36 14.21 -14.56
N GLU A 161 -6.51 14.18 -13.25
CA GLU A 161 -7.54 14.96 -12.54
C GLU A 161 -7.32 16.47 -12.73
N ASN A 162 -6.08 16.95 -12.61
CA ASN A 162 -5.72 18.35 -12.84
C ASN A 162 -5.90 18.77 -14.31
N GLU A 163 -5.61 17.88 -15.26
CA GLU A 163 -5.89 18.08 -16.69
C GLU A 163 -7.39 18.24 -16.93
N SER A 164 -8.23 17.37 -16.33
CA SER A 164 -9.69 17.37 -16.53
C SER A 164 -10.37 18.61 -15.94
N ARG A 165 -9.87 19.13 -14.81
CA ARG A 165 -10.38 20.37 -14.18
C ARG A 165 -10.13 21.64 -15.00
N ASN A 166 -9.12 21.65 -15.85
CA ASN A 166 -8.80 22.82 -16.70
C ASN A 166 -9.58 22.88 -18.02
N PHE A 167 -10.28 21.80 -18.41
CA PHE A 167 -11.12 21.79 -19.63
C PHE A 167 -12.59 22.18 -19.35
N THR A 168 -12.98 22.33 -18.09
CA THR A 168 -14.37 22.58 -17.66
C THR A 168 -14.60 23.98 -17.07
N GLY A 169 -13.59 24.85 -17.06
CA GLY A 169 -13.67 26.27 -16.66
C GLY A 169 -13.17 27.19 -17.76
#